data_AF-A0A7S1RHB9-F1
#
_entry.id   AF-A0A7S1RHB9-F1
#
_cell.length_a   1.000
_cell.length_b   1.000
_cell.length_c   1.000
_cell.angle_alpha   90.00
_cell.angle_beta   90.00
_cell.angle_gamma   90.00
#
_symmetry.space_group_name_H-M   'P 1'
#
loop_
_entity.id
_entity.type
_entity.pdbx_description
1 polymer ?
#
loop_
_entity_poly.entity_id
_entity_poly.type
_entity_poly.pdbx_seq_one_letter_code
_entity_poly.pdbx_strand_id
1 'polypeptide(L)'
;SAYDDGSVCWRLRLPGLGPASFPTIQLAFMDGVKVDWAADGYLHERGQPGTWCETFVENSIDQTVLGISWMLHKDVIFDLSAGRLGVAQASCPEHRQQPEPGAEAVASFYSA
;
A
#
# COMPACT_ATOMS: atom_id res chain seq x y z
N SER A 1 -18.56 -4.03 2.77
CA SER A 1 -18.63 -4.66 4.10
C SER A 1 -17.67 -5.84 4.14
N ALA A 2 -16.87 -5.95 5.20
CA ALA A 2 -15.91 -7.03 5.41
C ALA A 2 -16.23 -7.75 6.73
N TYR A 3 -15.71 -8.95 6.94
CA TYR A 3 -15.84 -9.68 8.20
C TYR A 3 -14.47 -10.06 8.75
N ASP A 4 -14.30 -9.94 10.06
CA ASP A 4 -13.09 -10.27 10.81
C ASP A 4 -13.01 -11.80 10.99
N ASP A 5 -11.84 -12.38 10.69
CA ASP A 5 -11.57 -13.82 10.88
C ASP A 5 -10.81 -14.13 12.19
N GLY A 6 -10.57 -13.12 13.03
CA GLY A 6 -9.85 -13.25 14.30
C GLY A 6 -8.33 -13.15 14.17
N SER A 7 -7.81 -12.81 12.98
CA SER A 7 -6.37 -12.78 12.68
C SER A 7 -5.85 -11.44 12.14
N VAL A 8 -6.49 -10.31 12.52
CA VAL A 8 -6.22 -8.95 11.95
C VAL A 8 -6.34 -8.90 10.42
N CYS A 9 -7.22 -9.75 9.89
CA CYS A 9 -7.52 -9.87 8.48
C CYS A 9 -9.02 -9.75 8.23
N TRP A 10 -9.37 -9.19 7.08
CA TRP A 10 -10.75 -9.08 6.63
C TRP A 10 -10.91 -9.58 5.21
N ARG A 11 -11.95 -10.39 5.00
CA ARG A 11 -12.37 -10.77 3.66
C ARG A 11 -13.41 -9.80 3.11
N LEU A 12 -13.11 -9.21 1.97
CA LEU A 12 -14.01 -8.34 1.24
C LEU A 12 -15.11 -9.16 0.53
N ARG A 13 -16.35 -8.67 0.61
CA ARG A 13 -17.45 -9.22 -0.20
C ARG A 13 -17.30 -8.94 -1.70
N LEU A 14 -16.62 -7.84 -2.04
CA LEU A 14 -16.38 -7.40 -3.42
C LEU A 14 -14.87 -7.17 -3.62
N PRO A 15 -14.09 -8.22 -3.93
CA PRO A 15 -12.63 -8.16 -3.95
C PRO A 15 -12.07 -7.17 -4.98
N GLY A 16 -12.76 -6.95 -6.10
CA GLY A 16 -12.32 -6.04 -7.17
C GLY A 16 -12.30 -4.55 -6.81
N LEU A 17 -12.88 -4.15 -5.67
CA LEU A 17 -12.82 -2.77 -5.18
C LEU A 17 -11.62 -2.49 -4.27
N GLY A 18 -10.86 -3.52 -3.91
CA GLY A 18 -9.76 -3.40 -2.95
C GLY A 18 -10.25 -2.87 -1.58
N PRO A 19 -9.32 -2.42 -0.72
CA PRO A 19 -9.64 -2.02 0.64
C PRO A 19 -10.16 -0.58 0.72
N ALA A 20 -10.60 0.03 -0.40
CA ALA A 20 -10.94 1.45 -0.48
C ALA A 20 -12.06 1.92 0.48
N SER A 21 -12.87 0.99 1.01
CA SER A 21 -13.90 1.31 2.02
C SER A 21 -13.38 1.41 3.45
N PHE A 22 -12.12 1.02 3.70
CA PHE A 22 -11.47 1.23 4.99
C PHE A 22 -10.98 2.69 5.12
N PRO A 23 -10.89 3.23 6.33
CA PRO A 23 -10.59 4.65 6.54
C PRO A 23 -9.15 5.00 6.14
N THR A 24 -8.91 6.23 5.71
CA THR A 24 -7.54 6.75 5.61
C THR A 24 -7.02 7.10 7.01
N ILE A 25 -5.82 6.65 7.35
CA ILE A 25 -5.12 7.06 8.57
C ILE A 25 -4.32 8.33 8.25
N GLN A 26 -4.44 9.38 9.06
CA GLN A 26 -3.65 10.61 8.89
C GLN A 26 -2.61 10.72 9.99
N LEU A 27 -1.33 10.78 9.61
CA LEU A 27 -0.21 10.98 10.52
C LEU A 27 0.19 12.46 10.53
N ALA A 28 0.19 13.06 11.71
CA ALA A 28 0.63 14.43 11.91
C ALA A 28 2.10 14.47 12.33
N PHE A 29 2.89 15.29 11.64
CA PHE A 29 4.29 15.56 11.89
C PHE A 29 4.46 16.99 12.44
N MET A 30 5.71 17.37 12.71
CA MET A 30 6.07 18.71 13.14
C MET A 30 5.52 19.78 12.18
N ASP A 31 5.26 20.96 12.73
CA ASP A 31 4.76 22.13 11.99
C ASP A 31 3.41 21.94 11.28
N GLY A 32 2.62 20.96 11.74
CA GLY A 32 1.28 20.69 11.23
C GLY A 32 1.25 19.96 9.89
N VAL A 33 2.40 19.45 9.41
CA VAL A 33 2.47 18.62 8.21
C VAL A 33 1.69 17.33 8.44
N LYS A 34 0.80 16.99 7.51
CA LYS A 34 -0.05 15.81 7.58
C LYS A 34 0.23 14.92 6.38
N VAL A 35 0.41 13.63 6.64
CA VAL A 35 0.58 12.62 5.60
C VAL A 35 -0.51 11.58 5.73
N ASP A 36 -1.22 11.36 4.64
CA ASP A 36 -2.27 10.35 4.56
C ASP A 36 -1.66 8.96 4.28
N TRP A 37 -2.24 7.96 4.93
CA TRP A 37 -1.93 6.55 4.74
C TRP A 37 -3.23 5.82 4.42
N ALA A 38 -3.48 5.67 3.13
CA ALA A 38 -4.65 4.98 2.61
C ALA A 38 -4.60 3.47 2.92
N ALA A 39 -5.77 2.84 2.83
CA ALA A 39 -5.97 1.45 3.24
C ALA A 39 -5.17 0.43 2.43
N ASP A 40 -4.89 0.71 1.17
CA ASP A 40 -3.99 -0.08 0.32
C ASP A 40 -2.52 0.00 0.76
N GLY A 41 -2.16 0.96 1.61
CA GLY A 41 -0.84 1.04 2.24
C GLY A 41 -0.73 0.28 3.56
N TYR A 42 -1.73 0.34 4.44
CA TYR A 42 -1.66 -0.31 5.76
C TYR A 42 -2.31 -1.69 5.81
N LEU A 43 -3.12 -2.05 4.81
CA LEU A 43 -3.62 -3.39 4.58
C LEU A 43 -2.93 -3.99 3.36
N HIS A 44 -2.54 -5.26 3.44
CA HIS A 44 -1.96 -5.99 2.33
C HIS A 44 -2.80 -7.23 2.02
N GLU A 45 -3.06 -7.49 0.74
CA GLU A 45 -3.79 -8.68 0.33
C GLU A 45 -2.92 -9.94 0.51
N ARG A 46 -3.42 -10.95 1.23
CA ARG A 46 -2.67 -12.18 1.55
C ARG A 46 -3.54 -13.42 1.43
N GLY A 47 -2.94 -14.51 0.96
CA GLY A 47 -3.61 -15.80 0.86
C GLY A 47 -4.65 -15.81 -0.26
N GLN A 48 -5.93 -15.86 0.09
CA GLN A 48 -7.01 -15.90 -0.90
C GLN A 48 -7.32 -14.50 -1.45
N PRO A 49 -7.66 -14.38 -2.75
CA PRO A 49 -8.08 -13.11 -3.31
C PRO A 49 -9.24 -12.49 -2.50
N GLY A 50 -9.10 -11.22 -2.17
CA GLY A 50 -10.03 -10.44 -1.35
C GLY A 50 -9.78 -10.48 0.16
N THR A 51 -8.75 -11.18 0.64
CA THR A 51 -8.38 -11.17 2.06
C THR A 51 -7.29 -10.13 2.31
N TRP A 52 -7.61 -9.09 3.07
CA TRP A 52 -6.74 -7.96 3.39
C TRP A 52 -6.36 -7.98 4.85
N CYS A 53 -5.07 -7.97 5.16
CA CYS A 53 -4.54 -8.08 6.52
C CYS A 53 -3.78 -6.83 6.92
N GLU A 54 -3.84 -6.47 8.20
CA GLU A 54 -3.00 -5.40 8.75
C GLU A 54 -1.51 -5.67 8.54
N THR A 55 -0.76 -4.58 8.37
CA THR A 55 0.71 -4.61 8.26
C THR A 55 1.41 -4.11 9.52
N PHE A 56 0.65 -3.81 10.58
CA PHE A 56 1.20 -3.41 11.87
C PHE A 56 1.91 -4.59 12.53
N VAL A 57 3.10 -4.31 13.06
CA VAL A 57 3.89 -5.28 13.82
C VAL A 57 4.27 -4.62 15.13
N GLU A 58 4.01 -5.31 16.22
CA GLU A 58 4.44 -4.86 17.54
C GLU A 58 5.96 -4.80 17.60
N ASN A 59 6.50 -3.69 18.09
CA ASN A 59 7.93 -3.49 18.26
C ASN A 59 8.25 -3.50 19.76
N SER A 60 9.35 -4.12 20.15
CA SER A 60 9.80 -4.20 21.56
C SER A 60 10.44 -2.91 22.08
N ILE A 61 10.54 -1.89 21.23
CA ILE A 61 11.08 -0.56 21.52
C ILE A 61 9.91 0.43 21.41
N ASP A 62 9.80 1.36 22.36
CA ASP A 62 8.79 2.44 22.41
C ASP A 62 9.04 3.51 21.33
N GLN A 63 9.20 3.09 20.07
CA GLN A 63 9.43 3.93 18.91
C GLN A 63 8.55 3.48 17.75
N THR A 64 7.92 4.46 17.10
CA THR A 64 7.17 4.21 15.86
C THR A 64 8.13 4.06 14.69
N VAL A 65 8.06 2.93 14.00
CA VAL A 65 8.83 2.67 12.78
C VAL A 65 7.89 2.74 11.57
N LEU A 66 8.10 3.74 10.71
CA LEU A 66 7.39 3.86 9.44
C LEU A 66 8.12 3.02 8.37
N GLY A 67 7.75 1.75 8.28
CA GLY A 67 8.36 0.79 7.36
C GLY A 67 7.84 0.89 5.91
N ILE A 68 8.12 -0.16 5.14
CA ILE A 68 7.79 -0.21 3.70
C ILE A 68 6.29 -0.01 3.44
N SER A 69 5.41 -0.58 4.28
CA SER A 69 3.95 -0.43 4.13
C SER A 69 3.49 1.03 4.16
N TRP A 70 4.16 1.87 4.97
CA TRP A 70 3.90 3.31 4.98
C TRP A 70 4.46 4.01 3.73
N MET A 71 5.60 3.56 3.21
CA MET A 71 6.25 4.13 2.02
C MET A 71 5.53 3.79 0.70
N LEU A 72 4.74 2.71 0.66
CA LEU A 72 3.96 2.35 -0.53
C LEU A 72 3.00 3.49 -0.94
N HIS A 73 2.84 3.62 -2.27
CA HIS A 73 2.03 4.64 -2.93
C HIS A 73 2.45 6.08 -2.59
N LYS A 74 3.73 6.29 -2.26
CA LYS A 74 4.31 7.61 -1.98
C LYS A 74 5.67 7.73 -2.63
N ASP A 75 5.98 8.93 -3.09
CA ASP A 75 7.34 9.33 -3.37
C ASP A 75 7.96 9.86 -2.07
N VAL A 76 8.96 9.15 -1.57
CA VAL A 76 9.67 9.48 -0.32
C VAL A 76 11.08 9.95 -0.68
N ILE A 77 11.36 11.24 -0.46
CA ILE A 77 12.63 11.87 -0.79
C ILE A 77 13.43 12.13 0.49
N PHE A 78 14.60 11.53 0.58
CA PHE A 78 15.55 11.77 1.67
C PHE A 78 16.51 12.89 1.26
N ASP A 79 16.21 14.13 1.64
CA ASP A 79 17.11 15.27 1.44
C ASP A 79 18.13 15.33 2.59
N LEU A 80 19.20 14.55 2.44
CA LEU A 80 20.27 14.46 3.42
C LEU A 80 21.03 15.79 3.57
N SER A 81 21.04 16.63 2.53
CA SER A 81 21.77 17.90 2.54
C SER A 81 21.09 18.95 3.42
N ALA A 82 19.75 18.98 3.39
CA ALA A 82 18.94 19.87 4.23
C ALA A 82 18.45 19.21 5.52
N GLY A 83 18.69 17.91 5.70
CA GLY A 83 18.21 17.15 6.86
C GLY A 83 16.69 17.01 6.90
N ARG A 84 16.06 16.78 5.74
CA ARG A 84 14.59 16.77 5.58
C ARG A 84 14.10 15.51 4.89
N LEU A 85 12.84 15.18 5.16
CA LEU A 85 12.10 14.15 4.45
C LEU A 85 10.97 14.81 3.66
N GLY A 86 10.97 14.61 2.35
CA GLY A 86 9.86 14.98 1.47
C GLY A 86 8.94 13.78 1.26
N VAL A 87 7.63 14.00 1.27
CA VAL A 87 6.63 12.97 0.99
C VAL A 87 5.60 13.55 0.03
N ALA A 88 5.34 12.85 -1.07
CA ALA A 88 4.27 13.17 -2.01
C ALA A 88 3.42 11.93 -2.28
N GLN A 89 2.11 12.13 -2.45
CA GLN A 89 1.21 11.04 -2.84
C GLN A 89 1.54 10.61 -4.27
N ALA A 90 1.71 9.30 -4.48
CA ALA A 90 2.00 8.73 -5.78
C ALA A 90 0.90 7.75 -6.21
N SER A 91 0.70 7.61 -7.53
CA SER A 91 -0.13 6.57 -8.11
C SER A 91 0.78 5.47 -8.63
N CYS A 92 0.95 4.42 -7.83
CA CYS A 92 1.79 3.27 -8.14
C CYS A 92 0.90 2.03 -8.32
N PRO A 93 0.43 1.72 -9.53
CA PRO A 93 -0.43 0.56 -9.76
C PRO A 93 0.34 -0.74 -9.48
N GLU A 94 -0.31 -1.66 -8.77
CA GLU A 94 0.26 -2.98 -8.49
C GLU A 94 0.02 -3.93 -9.68
N HIS A 95 1.10 -4.48 -10.22
CA HIS A 95 1.04 -5.52 -11.23
C HIS A 95 1.36 -6.87 -10.57
N ARG A 96 0.32 -7.66 -10.28
CA ARG A 96 0.47 -8.98 -9.62
C ARG A 96 0.52 -10.16 -10.58
N GLN A 97 0.28 -9.90 -11.86
CA GLN A 97 0.44 -10.90 -12.91
C GLN A 97 1.85 -10.71 -13.49
N GLN A 98 2.67 -11.75 -13.42
CA GLN A 98 3.83 -11.81 -14.30
C GLN A 98 3.28 -11.96 -15.72
N PRO A 99 3.59 -11.05 -16.66
CA PRO A 99 3.17 -11.24 -18.04
C PRO A 99 3.72 -12.59 -18.52
N GLU A 100 2.84 -13.41 -19.11
CA GLU A 100 3.24 -14.66 -19.75
C GLU A 100 4.43 -14.36 -20.68
N PRO A 101 5.55 -15.10 -20.60
CA PRO A 101 6.68 -14.92 -21.49
C PRO A 101 6.21 -15.04 -22.94
N GLY A 102 6.02 -13.90 -23.62
CA GLY A 102 5.52 -13.82 -24.99
C GLY A 102 4.31 -12.92 -25.22
N ALA A 103 3.57 -12.49 -24.19
CA ALA A 103 2.37 -11.65 -24.38
C ALA A 103 2.67 -10.27 -24.99
N GLU A 104 3.80 -9.65 -24.65
CA GLU A 104 4.26 -8.40 -25.27
C GLU A 104 4.68 -8.58 -26.74
N ALA A 105 5.20 -9.76 -27.10
CA ALA A 105 5.61 -10.04 -28.48
C ALA A 105 4.38 -10.13 -29.40
N VAL A 106 3.29 -10.76 -28.96
CA VAL A 106 2.09 -10.93 -29.80
C VAL A 106 1.40 -9.59 -30.11
N ALA A 107 1.37 -8.65 -29.16
CA ALA A 107 0.77 -7.33 -29.37
C ALA A 107 1.51 -6.50 -30.45
N SER A 108 2.83 -6.70 -30.59
CA SER A 108 3.63 -6.04 -31.61
C SER A 108 3.41 -6.60 -33.03
N PHE A 109 3.07 -7.89 -33.15
CA PHE A 109 2.85 -8.53 -34.46
C PHE A 109 1.46 -8.28 -35.08
N TYR A 110 0.46 -7.88 -34.30
CA TYR A 110 -0.90 -7.57 -34.82
C TYR A 110 -1.12 -6.08 -35.14
N SER A 111 -0.10 -5.24 -34.99
CA SER A 111 -0.18 -3.79 -35.28
C SER A 111 0.53 -3.38 -36.58
N ALA A 112 0.84 -4.33 -37.47
CA ALA A 112 1.48 -4.10 -38.77
C ALA A 112 0.52 -4.38 -39.93
#